data_AF-A0A2Y8ZVX2-F1
#
_entry.id   AF-A0A2Y8ZVX2-F1
#
_cell.length_a   1.000
_cell.length_b   1.000
_cell.length_c   1.000
_cell.angle_alpha   90.00
_cell.angle_beta   90.00
_cell.angle_gamma   90.00
#
_symmetry.space_group_name_H-M   'P 1'
#
loop_
_entity.id
_entity.type
_entity.pdbx_description
1 polymer ?
#
loop_
_entity_poly.entity_id
_entity_poly.type
_entity_poly.pdbx_seq_one_letter_code
_entity_poly.pdbx_strand_id
1 'polypeptide(L)'
;MTTVDQPRVPAGDPNGGRFAAVIRPESPIELSGPHAGGTYKFPPRIVDVDELLAFWTSVPISDEDCETFCANYKEYRDRQAGAASARYGEANPYPQAEKPSKKYADGVSPQVAEARRIWKEGRDLAVTEERKKDRTIYDVAARDLCRLRGLWENTWALSPDDRELLSRQMFVIGDGTQATLADFASRYEFENFGIAYNVKKRRAEEEAQRLARETAAATKDAAFWTKDSASYLGAINTNQVSQMNPY
;
A
#
# COMPACT_ATOMS: atom_id res chain seq x y z
N MET A 1 -28.31 35.26 25.96
CA MET A 1 -27.69 34.55 24.82
C MET A 1 -26.21 34.90 24.83
N THR A 2 -25.38 34.04 25.40
CA THR A 2 -23.92 34.22 25.44
C THR A 2 -23.32 33.29 24.40
N THR A 3 -22.89 33.86 23.28
CA THR A 3 -22.05 33.21 22.28
C THR A 3 -20.68 32.99 22.89
N VAL A 4 -20.35 31.74 23.22
CA VAL A 4 -18.99 31.35 23.58
C VAL A 4 -18.26 31.09 22.27
N ASP A 5 -17.47 32.07 21.84
CA ASP A 5 -16.43 31.89 20.82
C ASP A 5 -15.41 30.88 21.39
N GLN A 6 -15.51 29.61 20.98
CA GLN A 6 -14.43 28.68 21.25
C GLN A 6 -13.28 28.99 20.29
N PRO A 7 -12.04 29.20 20.80
CA PRO A 7 -10.88 29.33 19.95
C PRO A 7 -10.67 28.04 19.16
N ARG A 8 -10.45 28.14 17.85
CA ARG A 8 -9.98 27.02 17.02
C ARG A 8 -8.58 26.63 17.49
N VAL A 9 -8.49 25.77 18.50
CA VAL A 9 -7.25 25.08 18.85
C VAL A 9 -6.99 24.08 17.72
N PRO A 10 -5.79 24.04 17.12
CA PRO A 10 -5.45 22.98 16.18
C PRO A 10 -5.49 21.66 16.94
N ALA A 11 -6.53 20.85 16.68
CA ALA A 11 -6.67 19.52 17.25
C ALA A 11 -5.73 18.57 16.49
N GLY A 12 -4.44 18.65 16.83
CA GLY A 12 -3.47 17.58 16.59
C GLY A 12 -3.20 16.88 17.91
N ASP A 13 -3.23 15.55 17.90
CA ASP A 13 -2.65 14.73 18.97
C ASP A 13 -1.16 15.13 19.18
N PRO A 14 -0.64 15.18 20.43
CA PRO A 14 0.77 15.48 20.72
C PRO A 14 1.79 14.60 19.97
N ASN A 15 1.38 13.45 19.44
CA ASN A 15 2.26 12.54 18.68
C ASN A 15 2.14 12.66 17.13
N GLY A 16 1.37 13.63 16.62
CA GLY A 16 1.53 14.26 15.30
C GLY A 16 1.80 13.36 14.09
N GLY A 17 0.90 12.42 13.78
CA GLY A 17 0.88 11.72 12.49
C GLY A 17 0.34 12.59 11.35
N ARG A 18 0.80 12.37 10.11
CA ARG A 18 0.37 13.12 8.90
C ARG A 18 -1.13 13.01 8.61
N PHE A 19 -1.76 11.95 9.13
CA PHE A 19 -3.16 11.63 8.85
C PHE A 19 -4.10 11.88 10.04
N ALA A 20 -3.68 12.60 11.09
CA ALA A 20 -4.36 12.71 12.40
C ALA A 20 -5.91 12.67 12.35
N ALA A 21 -6.51 11.86 13.24
CA ALA A 21 -7.95 11.66 13.27
C ALA A 21 -8.70 12.98 13.47
N VAL A 22 -9.52 13.36 12.49
CA VAL A 22 -10.43 14.49 12.63
C VAL A 22 -11.58 14.03 13.54
N ILE A 23 -11.59 14.52 14.77
CA ILE A 23 -12.71 14.30 15.71
C ILE A 23 -13.91 15.07 15.14
N ARG A 24 -14.89 14.35 14.58
CA ARG A 24 -16.16 14.92 14.15
C ARG A 24 -17.09 15.06 15.36
N PRO A 25 -17.85 16.16 15.51
CA PRO A 25 -18.68 16.37 16.69
C PRO A 25 -20.02 15.62 16.71
N GLU A 26 -20.41 14.87 15.67
CA GLU A 26 -21.70 14.18 15.65
C GLU A 26 -21.59 12.76 15.05
N SER A 27 -21.57 11.75 15.90
CA SER A 27 -22.12 10.43 15.59
C SER A 27 -22.49 9.75 16.91
N PRO A 28 -23.74 9.86 17.39
CA PRO A 28 -24.15 9.22 18.62
C PRO A 28 -24.41 7.73 18.32
N ILE A 29 -23.36 6.93 18.40
CA ILE A 29 -23.49 5.50 18.63
C ILE A 29 -22.56 5.16 19.79
N GLU A 30 -22.96 5.54 20.99
CA GLU A 30 -22.46 4.91 22.21
C GLU A 30 -23.25 3.61 22.40
N LEU A 31 -22.72 2.51 21.88
CA LEU A 31 -23.21 1.17 22.21
C LEU A 31 -22.08 0.40 22.90
N SER A 32 -22.22 0.31 24.22
CA SER A 32 -21.39 -0.53 25.08
C SER A 32 -21.69 -2.00 24.82
N GLY A 33 -20.73 -2.74 24.27
CA GLY A 33 -20.77 -4.21 24.13
C GLY A 33 -19.37 -4.82 24.25
N PRO A 34 -19.17 -5.97 24.93
CA PRO A 34 -17.85 -6.46 25.33
C PRO A 34 -17.08 -7.28 24.26
N HIS A 35 -17.27 -7.05 22.96
CA HIS A 35 -16.82 -8.00 21.92
C HIS A 35 -15.89 -7.50 20.80
N ALA A 36 -15.34 -6.28 20.85
CA ALA A 36 -14.43 -5.81 19.78
C ALA A 36 -12.93 -6.02 20.11
N GLY A 37 -12.52 -7.24 20.46
CA GLY A 37 -11.10 -7.59 20.55
C GLY A 37 -10.52 -7.83 19.15
N GLY A 38 -9.89 -6.84 18.54
CA GLY A 38 -9.26 -7.00 17.22
C GLY A 38 -8.42 -5.81 16.78
N THR A 39 -7.75 -5.95 15.65
CA THR A 39 -6.92 -4.88 15.05
C THR A 39 -7.29 -4.68 13.60
N TYR A 40 -6.88 -3.56 12.99
CA TYR A 40 -7.11 -3.26 11.56
C TYR A 40 -6.76 -4.44 10.63
N LYS A 41 -5.75 -5.24 11.00
CA LYS A 41 -5.25 -6.38 10.22
C LYS A 41 -5.92 -7.70 10.56
N PHE A 42 -6.44 -7.80 11.78
CA PHE A 42 -7.05 -9.01 12.34
C PHE A 42 -8.39 -8.61 12.96
N PRO A 43 -9.42 -8.37 12.14
CA PRO A 43 -10.74 -8.03 12.64
C PRO A 43 -11.29 -9.20 13.48
N PRO A 44 -12.09 -8.92 14.52
CA PRO A 44 -12.76 -9.95 15.29
C PRO A 44 -13.78 -10.70 14.40
N ARG A 45 -14.32 -11.80 14.91
CA ARG A 45 -15.53 -12.37 14.29
C ARG A 45 -16.70 -11.50 14.67
N ILE A 46 -17.43 -11.05 13.66
CA ILE A 46 -18.48 -10.05 13.79
C ILE A 46 -19.82 -10.73 13.49
N VAL A 47 -20.80 -10.50 14.36
CA VAL A 47 -22.07 -11.24 14.33
C VAL A 47 -23.19 -10.43 13.70
N ASP A 48 -23.19 -9.10 13.84
CA ASP A 48 -24.20 -8.20 13.30
C ASP A 48 -23.62 -6.88 12.75
N VAL A 49 -24.48 -6.06 12.14
CA VAL A 49 -24.08 -4.80 11.51
C VAL A 49 -23.59 -3.76 12.52
N ASP A 50 -24.16 -3.73 13.73
CA ASP A 50 -23.82 -2.74 14.75
C ASP A 50 -22.42 -3.02 15.32
N GLU A 51 -22.10 -4.29 15.58
CA GLU A 51 -20.75 -4.75 15.94
C GLU A 51 -19.73 -4.41 14.85
N LEU A 52 -20.10 -4.62 13.59
CA LEU A 52 -19.24 -4.31 12.44
C LEU A 52 -18.89 -2.82 12.38
N LEU A 53 -19.91 -1.97 12.50
CA LEU A 53 -19.75 -0.52 12.49
C LEU A 53 -18.96 -0.05 13.71
N ALA A 54 -19.29 -0.54 14.91
CA ALA A 54 -18.59 -0.19 16.15
C ALA A 54 -17.10 -0.54 16.07
N PHE A 55 -16.76 -1.72 15.55
CA PHE A 55 -15.36 -2.11 15.36
C PHE A 55 -14.64 -1.20 14.36
N TRP A 56 -15.16 -1.04 13.13
CA TRP A 56 -14.46 -0.29 12.09
C TRP A 56 -14.39 1.21 12.33
N THR A 57 -15.33 1.77 13.10
CA THR A 57 -15.28 3.18 13.53
C THR A 57 -14.26 3.41 14.63
N SER A 58 -14.08 2.45 15.54
CA SER A 58 -13.17 2.58 16.70
C SER A 58 -11.75 2.09 16.44
N VAL A 59 -11.53 1.22 15.44
CA VAL A 59 -10.22 0.61 15.22
C VAL A 59 -9.13 1.66 14.91
N PRO A 60 -7.99 1.62 15.63
CA PRO A 60 -6.85 2.48 15.32
C PRO A 60 -6.17 2.00 14.05
N ILE A 61 -5.89 2.93 13.13
CA ILE A 61 -5.18 2.69 11.88
C ILE A 61 -3.90 3.52 11.89
N SER A 62 -2.76 2.90 11.65
CA SER A 62 -1.48 3.63 11.64
C SER A 62 -1.33 4.47 10.36
N ASP A 63 -0.45 5.47 10.40
CA ASP A 63 -0.11 6.25 9.20
C ASP A 63 0.53 5.35 8.13
N GLU A 64 1.33 4.36 8.53
CA GLU A 64 1.94 3.38 7.61
C GLU A 64 0.86 2.58 6.83
N ASP A 65 -0.22 2.19 7.50
CA ASP A 65 -1.33 1.49 6.86
C ASP A 65 -2.03 2.42 5.83
N CYS A 66 -2.20 3.70 6.16
CA CYS A 66 -2.81 4.70 5.27
C CYS A 66 -1.93 4.97 4.04
N GLU A 67 -0.62 5.12 4.23
CA GLU A 67 0.35 5.28 3.14
C GLU A 67 0.35 4.06 2.21
N THR A 68 0.32 2.86 2.80
CA THR A 68 0.25 1.60 2.04
C THR A 68 -1.03 1.51 1.22
N PHE A 69 -2.18 1.90 1.79
CA PHE A 69 -3.44 1.96 1.06
C PHE A 69 -3.37 2.91 -0.15
N CYS A 70 -2.88 4.13 0.06
CA CYS A 70 -2.75 5.12 -1.01
C CYS A 70 -1.77 4.66 -2.11
N ALA A 71 -0.66 4.04 -1.72
CA ALA A 71 0.32 3.49 -2.65
C ALA A 71 -0.27 2.37 -3.51
N ASN A 72 -1.01 1.44 -2.90
CA ASN A 72 -1.66 0.34 -3.63
C ASN A 72 -2.73 0.85 -4.59
N TYR A 73 -3.52 1.85 -4.20
CA TYR A 73 -4.47 2.50 -5.10
C TYR A 73 -3.75 3.10 -6.32
N LYS A 74 -2.67 3.84 -6.10
CA LYS A 74 -1.87 4.43 -7.19
C LYS A 74 -1.28 3.36 -8.12
N GLU A 75 -0.65 2.33 -7.56
CA GLU A 75 -0.07 1.22 -8.33
C GLU A 75 -1.13 0.51 -9.18
N TYR A 76 -2.32 0.34 -8.64
CA TYR A 76 -3.47 -0.19 -9.36
C TYR A 76 -3.87 0.69 -10.56
N ARG A 77 -4.03 2.00 -10.35
CA ARG A 77 -4.39 2.95 -11.42
C ARG A 77 -3.30 3.05 -12.49
N ASP A 78 -2.04 3.00 -12.10
CA ASP A 78 -0.89 2.94 -13.03
C ASP A 78 -0.94 1.68 -13.91
N ARG A 79 -1.27 0.53 -13.32
CA ARG A 79 -1.45 -0.73 -14.06
C ARG A 79 -2.61 -0.66 -15.05
N GLN A 80 -3.74 -0.05 -14.68
CA GLN A 80 -4.89 0.13 -15.58
C GLN A 80 -4.53 1.04 -16.78
N ALA A 81 -3.85 2.15 -16.53
CA ALA A 81 -3.35 3.03 -17.58
C ALA A 81 -2.38 2.31 -18.53
N GLY A 82 -1.46 1.50 -17.98
CA GLY A 82 -0.56 0.66 -18.78
C GLY A 82 -1.31 -0.38 -19.61
N ALA A 83 -2.34 -1.02 -19.04
CA ALA A 83 -3.19 -1.97 -19.75
C ALA A 83 -4.00 -1.30 -20.87
N ALA A 84 -4.48 -0.06 -20.68
CA ALA A 84 -5.14 0.72 -21.73
C ALA A 84 -4.19 1.00 -22.91
N SER A 85 -2.94 1.38 -22.62
CA SER A 85 -1.90 1.51 -23.65
C SER A 85 -1.65 0.21 -24.40
N ALA A 86 -1.59 -0.92 -23.69
CA ALA A 86 -1.35 -2.23 -24.30
C ALA A 86 -2.53 -2.65 -25.21
N ARG A 87 -3.77 -2.53 -24.72
CA ARG A 87 -4.99 -2.81 -25.51
C ARG A 87 -5.07 -1.94 -26.77
N TYR A 88 -4.68 -0.66 -26.68
CA TYR A 88 -4.62 0.20 -27.85
C TYR A 88 -3.60 -0.34 -28.87
N GLY A 89 -2.42 -0.75 -28.42
CA GLY A 89 -1.37 -1.31 -29.29
C GLY A 89 -1.72 -2.66 -29.92
N GLU A 90 -2.53 -3.48 -29.24
CA GLU A 90 -3.08 -4.73 -29.79
C GLU A 90 -4.14 -4.46 -30.86
N ALA A 91 -5.07 -3.52 -30.60
CA ALA A 91 -6.12 -3.16 -31.54
C ALA A 91 -5.61 -2.32 -32.73
N ASN A 92 -4.57 -1.53 -32.51
CA ASN A 92 -3.92 -0.68 -33.50
C ASN A 92 -2.43 -1.01 -33.48
N PRO A 93 -1.95 -1.94 -34.30
CA PRO A 93 -0.54 -2.28 -34.37
C PRO A 93 0.33 -1.06 -34.74
N TYR A 94 1.53 -0.98 -34.18
CA TYR A 94 2.45 0.13 -34.44
C TYR A 94 2.81 0.23 -35.93
N PRO A 95 2.77 1.43 -36.56
CA PRO A 95 3.13 1.60 -37.96
C PRO A 95 4.60 1.29 -38.22
N GLN A 96 4.86 0.11 -38.80
CA GLN A 96 6.18 -0.33 -39.23
C GLN A 96 6.49 0.20 -40.63
N ALA A 97 7.76 0.55 -40.86
CA ALA A 97 8.25 0.74 -42.22
C ALA A 97 8.69 -0.63 -42.75
N GLU A 98 8.21 -1.05 -43.93
CA GLU A 98 8.64 -2.33 -44.53
C GLU A 98 10.15 -2.36 -44.81
N LYS A 99 10.74 -1.21 -45.16
CA LYS A 99 12.18 -1.01 -45.35
C LYS A 99 12.59 0.39 -44.91
N PRO A 100 13.80 0.57 -44.34
CA PRO A 100 14.34 1.89 -44.10
C PRO A 100 14.44 2.68 -45.41
N SER A 101 13.87 3.88 -45.44
CA SER A 101 13.97 4.76 -46.60
C SER A 101 15.41 5.23 -46.78
N LYS A 102 16.02 4.94 -47.94
CA LYS A 102 17.35 5.47 -48.29
C LYS A 102 17.33 6.98 -48.59
N LYS A 103 16.14 7.58 -48.70
CA LYS A 103 15.95 8.99 -49.07
C LYS A 103 15.97 9.94 -47.86
N TYR A 104 15.64 9.45 -46.67
CA TYR A 104 15.55 10.26 -45.46
C TYR A 104 16.61 9.80 -44.46
N ALA A 105 17.25 10.75 -43.76
CA ALA A 105 18.40 10.47 -42.89
C ALA A 105 18.05 9.60 -41.67
N ASP A 106 16.79 9.65 -41.23
CA ASP A 106 16.22 8.84 -40.15
C ASP A 106 15.70 7.47 -40.64
N GLY A 107 15.78 7.20 -41.95
CA GLY A 107 15.27 5.97 -42.54
C GLY A 107 13.75 5.86 -42.58
N VAL A 108 13.00 6.93 -42.31
CA VAL A 108 11.53 6.90 -42.19
C VAL A 108 10.91 7.86 -43.21
N SER A 109 9.89 7.42 -43.95
CA SER A 109 9.17 8.34 -44.84
C SER A 109 8.25 9.27 -44.05
N PRO A 110 7.97 10.51 -44.53
CA PRO A 110 7.02 11.41 -43.90
C PRO A 110 5.66 10.77 -43.63
N GLN A 111 5.19 9.87 -44.51
CA GLN A 111 3.93 9.15 -44.32
C GLN A 111 3.98 8.21 -43.11
N VAL A 112 5.07 7.47 -42.93
CA VAL A 112 5.24 6.57 -41.77
C VAL A 112 5.47 7.38 -40.49
N ALA A 113 6.23 8.49 -40.56
CA ALA A 113 6.41 9.38 -39.43
C ALA A 113 5.07 9.97 -38.95
N GLU A 114 4.22 10.41 -39.87
CA GLU A 114 2.89 10.92 -39.56
C GLU A 114 1.96 9.83 -39.01
N ALA A 115 1.98 8.62 -39.59
CA ALA A 115 1.23 7.50 -39.05
C ALA A 115 1.66 7.17 -37.61
N ARG A 116 2.97 7.21 -37.31
CA ARG A 116 3.50 7.01 -35.95
C ARG A 116 3.08 8.13 -34.99
N ARG A 117 2.99 9.38 -35.46
CA ARG A 117 2.50 10.51 -34.67
C ARG A 117 1.03 10.29 -34.27
N ILE A 118 0.17 9.99 -35.24
CA ILE A 118 -1.26 9.72 -35.02
C ILE A 118 -1.44 8.52 -34.09
N TRP A 119 -0.67 7.45 -34.29
CA TRP A 119 -0.70 6.27 -33.43
C TRP A 119 -0.33 6.61 -31.99
N LYS A 120 0.73 7.41 -31.79
CA LYS A 120 1.16 7.85 -30.46
C LYS A 120 0.08 8.70 -29.79
N GLU A 121 -0.53 9.63 -30.53
CA GLU A 121 -1.63 10.45 -30.03
C GLU A 121 -2.84 9.61 -29.61
N GLY A 122 -3.23 8.61 -30.40
CA GLY A 122 -4.31 7.70 -30.04
C GLY A 122 -4.00 6.86 -28.81
N ARG A 123 -2.77 6.36 -28.68
CA ARG A 123 -2.32 5.63 -27.48
C ARG A 123 -2.33 6.53 -26.24
N ASP A 124 -1.77 7.73 -26.35
CA ASP A 124 -1.68 8.68 -25.24
C ASP A 124 -3.08 9.17 -24.83
N LEU A 125 -4.02 9.31 -25.78
CA LEU A 125 -5.43 9.55 -25.51
C LEU A 125 -6.07 8.38 -24.74
N ALA A 126 -5.85 7.13 -25.15
CA ALA A 126 -6.38 5.96 -24.44
C ALA A 126 -5.90 5.89 -22.98
N VAL A 127 -4.62 6.21 -22.75
CA VAL A 127 -4.05 6.36 -21.39
C VAL A 127 -4.73 7.50 -20.63
N THR A 128 -4.90 8.66 -21.28
CA THR A 128 -5.53 9.85 -20.67
C THR A 128 -6.98 9.58 -20.27
N GLU A 129 -7.77 8.92 -21.11
CA GLU A 129 -9.14 8.52 -20.78
C GLU A 129 -9.20 7.60 -19.57
N GLU A 130 -8.23 6.68 -19.44
CA GLU A 130 -8.15 5.83 -18.26
C GLU A 130 -7.79 6.66 -17.01
N ARG A 131 -6.84 7.60 -17.12
CA ARG A 131 -6.42 8.48 -16.03
C ARG A 131 -7.52 9.43 -15.53
N LYS A 132 -8.51 9.77 -16.36
CA LYS A 132 -9.67 10.57 -15.91
C LYS A 132 -10.48 9.91 -14.79
N LYS A 133 -10.37 8.58 -14.63
CA LYS A 133 -11.03 7.85 -13.56
C LYS A 133 -10.26 7.89 -12.23
N ASP A 134 -9.00 8.33 -12.24
CA ASP A 134 -8.17 8.44 -11.04
C ASP A 134 -8.85 9.39 -10.03
N ARG A 135 -8.96 8.94 -8.77
CA ARG A 135 -9.49 9.74 -7.67
C ARG A 135 -8.36 10.18 -6.78
N THR A 136 -8.33 11.46 -6.46
CA THR A 136 -7.41 11.99 -5.45
C THR A 136 -7.85 11.50 -4.09
N ILE A 137 -6.96 10.78 -3.40
CA ILE A 137 -7.12 10.45 -1.99
C ILE A 137 -6.40 11.53 -1.20
N TYR A 138 -7.16 12.39 -0.53
CA TYR A 138 -6.59 13.40 0.36
C TYR A 138 -6.15 12.76 1.67
N ASP A 139 -5.08 13.30 2.29
CA ASP A 139 -4.57 12.80 3.56
C ASP A 139 -5.66 12.77 4.64
N VAL A 140 -6.48 13.81 4.73
CA VAL A 140 -7.59 13.88 5.69
C VAL A 140 -8.64 12.77 5.51
N ALA A 141 -8.74 12.18 4.31
CA ALA A 141 -9.71 11.15 3.98
C ALA A 141 -9.13 9.72 3.96
N ALA A 142 -7.80 9.57 3.91
CA ALA A 142 -7.14 8.28 3.70
C ALA A 142 -7.49 7.27 4.81
N ARG A 143 -7.50 7.70 6.07
CA ARG A 143 -7.82 6.82 7.21
C ARG A 143 -9.28 6.37 7.19
N ASP A 144 -10.21 7.26 6.84
CA ASP A 144 -11.63 6.92 6.71
C ASP A 144 -11.85 5.93 5.55
N LEU A 145 -11.16 6.13 4.42
CA LEU A 145 -11.21 5.20 3.29
C LEU A 145 -10.62 3.82 3.65
N CYS A 146 -9.55 3.77 4.47
CA CYS A 146 -9.02 2.51 4.98
C CYS A 146 -10.05 1.75 5.83
N ARG A 147 -10.79 2.45 6.69
CA ARG A 147 -11.89 1.86 7.49
C ARG A 147 -13.02 1.36 6.61
N LEU A 148 -13.49 2.19 5.68
CA LEU A 148 -14.58 1.84 4.77
C LEU A 148 -14.21 0.65 3.88
N ARG A 149 -12.95 0.55 3.45
CA ARG A 149 -12.48 -0.64 2.73
C ARG A 149 -12.50 -1.88 3.61
N GLY A 150 -12.01 -1.80 4.85
CA GLY A 150 -12.08 -2.91 5.79
C GLY A 150 -13.53 -3.34 6.08
N LEU A 151 -14.41 -2.37 6.24
CA LEU A 151 -15.86 -2.56 6.38
C LEU A 151 -16.43 -3.31 5.16
N TRP A 152 -16.13 -2.84 3.94
CA TRP A 152 -16.53 -3.47 2.68
C TRP A 152 -16.07 -4.93 2.59
N GLU A 153 -14.79 -5.19 2.88
CA GLU A 153 -14.21 -6.53 2.81
C GLU A 153 -14.78 -7.51 3.83
N ASN A 154 -15.44 -7.03 4.88
CA ASN A 154 -16.03 -7.88 5.92
C ASN A 154 -17.57 -7.93 5.86
N THR A 155 -18.19 -7.30 4.85
CA THR A 155 -19.65 -7.39 4.63
C THR A 155 -20.13 -8.81 4.40
N TRP A 156 -19.28 -9.70 3.86
CA TRP A 156 -19.62 -11.11 3.67
C TRP A 156 -19.86 -11.87 4.99
N ALA A 157 -19.37 -11.36 6.13
CA ALA A 157 -19.61 -11.97 7.43
C ALA A 157 -21.04 -11.73 7.94
N LEU A 158 -21.71 -10.69 7.42
CA LEU A 158 -23.06 -10.31 7.83
C LEU A 158 -24.13 -11.21 7.20
N SER A 159 -25.28 -11.28 7.89
CA SER A 159 -26.52 -11.84 7.36
C SER A 159 -27.04 -11.01 6.17
N PRO A 160 -27.91 -11.56 5.29
CA PRO A 160 -28.48 -10.80 4.18
C PRO A 160 -29.22 -9.53 4.61
N ASP A 161 -29.99 -9.60 5.70
CA ASP A 161 -30.77 -8.47 6.22
C ASP A 161 -29.84 -7.36 6.73
N ASP A 162 -28.76 -7.72 7.44
CA ASP A 162 -27.75 -6.78 7.93
C ASP A 162 -26.96 -6.12 6.79
N ARG A 163 -26.68 -6.86 5.71
CA ARG A 163 -26.05 -6.29 4.51
C ARG A 163 -26.95 -5.27 3.84
N GLU A 164 -28.24 -5.54 3.77
CA GLU A 164 -29.20 -4.59 3.21
C GLU A 164 -29.28 -3.31 4.04
N LEU A 165 -29.30 -3.43 5.38
CA LEU A 165 -29.23 -2.27 6.28
C LEU A 165 -27.96 -1.45 6.04
N LEU A 166 -26.79 -2.11 6.02
CA LEU A 166 -25.50 -1.44 5.79
C LEU A 166 -25.44 -0.75 4.42
N SER A 167 -26.02 -1.36 3.38
CA SER A 167 -26.01 -0.82 2.02
C SER A 167 -26.71 0.54 1.88
N ARG A 168 -27.66 0.83 2.78
CA ARG A 168 -28.45 2.07 2.80
C ARG A 168 -27.81 3.16 3.65
N GLN A 169 -26.79 2.82 4.44
CA GLN A 169 -26.16 3.76 5.36
C GLN A 169 -25.24 4.72 4.61
N MET A 170 -25.37 6.00 4.96
CA MET A 170 -24.53 7.07 4.43
C MET A 170 -23.31 7.27 5.34
N PHE A 171 -22.15 7.34 4.72
CA PHE A 171 -20.88 7.63 5.39
C PHE A 171 -20.34 8.96 4.90
N VAL A 172 -19.62 9.66 5.77
CA VAL A 172 -18.94 10.91 5.43
C VAL A 172 -17.46 10.77 5.75
N ILE A 173 -16.59 11.02 4.77
CA ILE A 173 -15.13 10.92 4.91
C ILE A 173 -14.49 12.30 5.04
N GLY A 174 -13.24 12.37 5.52
CA GLY A 174 -12.58 13.62 5.98
C GLY A 174 -12.54 14.78 4.99
N ASP A 175 -12.73 14.53 3.69
CA ASP A 175 -12.83 15.56 2.66
C ASP A 175 -14.25 16.16 2.49
N GLY A 176 -15.21 15.73 3.31
CA GLY A 176 -16.61 16.17 3.27
C GLY A 176 -17.50 15.38 2.30
N THR A 177 -16.96 14.43 1.54
CA THR A 177 -17.74 13.56 0.66
C THR A 177 -18.69 12.70 1.48
N GLN A 178 -19.97 12.72 1.13
CA GLN A 178 -21.01 11.86 1.69
C GLN A 178 -21.52 10.89 0.63
N ALA A 179 -21.49 9.58 0.90
CA ALA A 179 -21.95 8.54 0.00
C ALA A 179 -22.22 7.22 0.74
N THR A 180 -22.85 6.24 0.08
CA THR A 180 -23.00 4.89 0.66
C THR A 180 -21.69 4.12 0.63
N LEU A 181 -21.61 3.01 1.37
CA LEU A 181 -20.43 2.12 1.32
C LEU A 181 -20.17 1.59 -0.10
N ALA A 182 -21.22 1.24 -0.84
CA ALA A 182 -21.13 0.76 -2.22
C ALA A 182 -20.63 1.86 -3.17
N ASP A 183 -21.06 3.12 -2.97
CA ASP A 183 -20.57 4.25 -3.76
C ASP A 183 -19.07 4.47 -3.55
N PHE A 184 -18.59 4.37 -2.30
CA PHE A 184 -17.15 4.44 -2.01
C PHE A 184 -16.39 3.27 -2.62
N ALA A 185 -16.91 2.05 -2.48
CA ALA A 185 -16.29 0.85 -3.05
C ALA A 185 -16.17 0.94 -4.58
N SER A 186 -17.19 1.46 -5.25
CA SER A 186 -17.17 1.70 -6.69
C SER A 186 -16.23 2.85 -7.08
N ARG A 187 -16.32 3.99 -6.39
CA ARG A 187 -15.54 5.20 -6.69
C ARG A 187 -14.04 4.98 -6.52
N TYR A 188 -13.66 4.27 -5.47
CA TYR A 188 -12.26 4.00 -5.15
C TYR A 188 -11.82 2.61 -5.59
N GLU A 189 -12.72 1.77 -6.11
CA GLU A 189 -12.45 0.43 -6.63
C GLU A 189 -11.90 -0.55 -5.58
N PHE A 190 -12.48 -0.59 -4.38
CA PHE A 190 -11.97 -1.35 -3.22
C PHE A 190 -11.66 -2.83 -3.50
N GLU A 191 -12.40 -3.46 -4.42
CA GLU A 191 -12.23 -4.87 -4.82
C GLU A 191 -10.99 -5.11 -5.68
N ASN A 192 -10.50 -4.08 -6.37
CA ASN A 192 -9.51 -4.22 -7.44
C ASN A 192 -8.07 -4.00 -6.98
N PHE A 193 -7.89 -3.51 -5.76
CA PHE A 193 -6.58 -3.36 -5.14
C PHE A 193 -6.63 -3.85 -3.69
N GLY A 194 -5.90 -4.94 -3.46
CA GLY A 194 -5.57 -5.40 -2.13
C GLY A 194 -4.72 -4.35 -1.45
N ILE A 195 -5.02 -4.01 -0.19
CA ILE A 195 -3.94 -3.55 0.68
C ILE A 195 -3.01 -4.75 0.80
N ALA A 196 -1.98 -4.80 -0.04
CA ALA A 196 -0.98 -5.86 -0.05
C ALA A 196 -0.05 -5.68 1.16
N TYR A 197 -0.64 -5.65 2.35
CA TYR A 197 0.06 -5.51 3.62
C TYR A 197 0.98 -6.72 3.87
N ASN A 198 0.67 -7.88 3.29
CA ASN A 198 1.33 -9.14 3.63
C ASN A 198 2.39 -9.64 2.65
N VAL A 199 2.65 -8.96 1.52
CA VAL A 199 3.64 -9.48 0.55
C VAL A 199 4.88 -8.62 0.48
N LYS A 200 4.78 -7.29 0.24
CA LYS A 200 5.98 -6.43 0.16
C LYS A 200 6.66 -6.25 1.53
N LYS A 201 5.89 -5.97 2.59
CA LYS A 201 6.43 -5.82 3.96
C LYS A 201 6.97 -7.14 4.51
N ARG A 202 6.21 -8.24 4.40
CA ARG A 202 6.69 -9.59 4.78
C ARG A 202 7.94 -9.99 4.00
N ARG A 203 8.02 -9.71 2.69
CA ARG A 203 9.22 -10.04 1.89
C ARG A 203 10.42 -9.17 2.27
N ALA A 204 10.20 -7.89 2.59
CA ALA A 204 11.25 -7.00 3.10
C ALA A 204 11.71 -7.41 4.51
N GLU A 205 10.80 -7.81 5.40
CA GLU A 205 11.09 -8.32 6.74
C GLU A 205 11.78 -9.69 6.69
N GLU A 206 11.34 -10.60 5.82
CA GLU A 206 11.97 -11.90 5.57
C GLU A 206 13.38 -11.72 4.98
N GLU A 207 13.55 -10.78 4.05
CA GLU A 207 14.85 -10.47 3.45
C GLU A 207 15.80 -9.79 4.46
N ALA A 208 15.30 -8.87 5.29
CA ALA A 208 16.05 -8.27 6.39
C ALA A 208 16.45 -9.33 7.44
N GLN A 209 15.53 -10.25 7.79
CA GLN A 209 15.84 -11.36 8.69
C GLN A 209 16.83 -12.35 8.07
N ARG A 210 16.75 -12.61 6.76
CA ARG A 210 17.74 -13.42 6.03
C ARG A 210 19.13 -12.77 6.09
N LEU A 211 19.23 -11.49 5.75
CA LEU A 211 20.47 -10.71 5.81
C LEU A 211 21.05 -10.66 7.24
N ALA A 212 20.21 -10.50 8.27
CA ALA A 212 20.64 -10.53 9.67
C ALA A 212 21.19 -11.92 10.08
N ARG A 213 20.61 -13.01 9.58
CA ARG A 213 21.11 -14.37 9.82
C ARG A 213 22.42 -14.66 9.08
N GLU A 214 22.53 -14.22 7.82
CA GLU A 214 23.74 -14.36 7.02
C GLU A 214 24.91 -13.57 7.63
N THR A 215 24.66 -12.34 8.06
CA THR A 215 25.67 -11.52 8.75
C THR A 215 26.07 -12.11 10.11
N ALA A 216 25.13 -12.66 10.88
CA ALA A 216 25.41 -13.37 12.13
C ALA A 216 26.19 -14.68 11.93
N ALA A 217 25.92 -15.41 10.84
CA ALA A 217 26.68 -16.62 10.47
C ALA A 217 28.10 -16.25 10.04
N ALA A 218 28.25 -15.23 9.19
CA ALA A 218 29.56 -14.74 8.75
C ALA A 218 30.42 -14.21 9.92
N THR A 219 29.81 -13.54 10.90
CA THR A 219 30.54 -13.11 12.11
C THR A 219 30.89 -14.27 13.05
N LYS A 220 30.06 -15.31 13.14
CA LYS A 220 30.43 -16.54 13.86
C LYS A 220 31.55 -17.31 13.18
N ASP A 221 31.54 -17.43 11.86
CA ASP A 221 32.63 -18.05 11.11
C ASP A 221 33.91 -17.23 11.27
N ALA A 222 33.86 -15.91 11.14
CA ALA A 222 35.02 -15.05 11.41
C ALA A 222 35.54 -15.19 12.85
N ALA A 223 34.64 -15.34 13.84
CA ALA A 223 35.00 -15.61 15.24
C ALA A 223 35.59 -17.02 15.46
N PHE A 224 35.16 -18.01 14.67
CA PHE A 224 35.70 -19.37 14.66
C PHE A 224 37.13 -19.39 14.09
N TRP A 225 37.34 -18.76 12.94
CA TRP A 225 38.67 -18.66 12.31
C TRP A 225 39.66 -17.79 13.11
N THR A 226 39.19 -16.80 13.85
CA THR A 226 40.05 -16.01 14.77
C THR A 226 40.39 -16.77 16.05
N LYS A 227 39.49 -17.63 16.56
CA LYS A 227 39.83 -18.57 17.64
C LYS A 227 40.78 -19.67 17.17
N ASP A 228 40.59 -20.20 15.97
CA ASP A 228 41.45 -21.25 15.40
C ASP A 228 42.84 -20.74 15.00
N SER A 229 42.96 -19.49 14.57
CA SER A 229 44.27 -18.86 14.34
C SER A 229 44.99 -18.49 15.65
N ALA A 230 44.26 -18.13 16.71
CA ALA A 230 44.85 -17.94 18.04
C ALA A 230 45.32 -19.26 18.67
N SER A 231 44.59 -20.36 18.47
CA SER A 231 45.03 -21.70 18.90
C SER A 231 46.15 -22.27 18.02
N TYR A 232 46.18 -21.97 16.71
CA TYR A 232 47.33 -22.31 15.85
C TYR A 232 48.60 -21.55 16.23
N LEU A 233 48.51 -20.25 16.55
CA LEU A 233 49.67 -19.47 16.99
C LEU A 233 50.14 -19.87 18.40
N GLY A 234 49.24 -20.32 19.29
CA GLY A 234 49.60 -20.91 20.58
C GLY A 234 50.23 -22.30 20.50
N ALA A 235 49.83 -23.11 19.51
CA ALA A 235 50.40 -24.44 19.27
C ALA A 235 51.75 -24.41 18.54
N ILE A 236 51.99 -23.40 17.69
CA ILE A 236 53.30 -23.21 17.04
C ILE A 236 54.36 -22.75 18.06
N ASN A 237 53.97 -21.98 19.08
CA ASN A 237 54.91 -21.44 20.06
C ASN A 237 55.31 -22.41 21.19
N THR A 238 54.59 -23.54 21.34
CA THR A 238 54.92 -24.57 22.35
C THR A 238 55.80 -25.70 21.79
N ASN A 239 55.81 -25.92 20.47
CA ASN A 239 56.65 -26.95 19.83
C ASN A 239 58.03 -26.46 19.36
N GLN A 240 58.32 -25.15 19.40
CA GLN A 240 59.66 -24.62 19.05
C GLN A 240 60.60 -24.38 20.25
N VAL A 241 60.14 -24.53 21.50
CA VAL A 241 60.97 -24.29 22.70
C VAL A 241 61.54 -25.58 23.31
N SER A 242 61.16 -26.77 22.82
CA SER A 242 61.60 -28.06 23.39
C SER A 242 62.68 -28.81 22.58
N GLN A 243 63.32 -28.19 21.58
CA GLN A 243 64.42 -28.81 20.81
C GLN A 243 65.69 -27.94 20.69
N MET A 244 65.94 -27.04 21.64
CA MET A 244 67.25 -26.36 21.76
C MET A 244 67.75 -26.36 23.20
N ASN A 245 68.36 -27.49 23.59
CA ASN A 245 69.64 -27.67 24.33
C ASN A 245 69.62 -29.05 25.04
N PRO A 246 70.77 -29.70 25.35
CA PRO A 246 72.17 -29.27 25.19
C PRO A 246 73.08 -30.31 24.47
N TYR A 247 74.14 -29.84 23.80
CA TYR A 247 75.54 -30.28 23.89
C TYR A 247 76.39 -29.46 22.94
#